data_AF-X0VFH6-F1
#
_entry.id   AF-X0VFH6-F1
#
_cell.length_a   1.000
_cell.length_b   1.000
_cell.length_c   1.000
_cell.angle_alpha   90.00
_cell.angle_beta   90.00
_cell.angle_gamma   90.00
#
_symmetry.space_group_name_H-M   'P 1'
#
loop_
_entity.id
_entity.type
_entity.pdbx_description
1 polymer ?
#
loop_
_entity_poly.entity_id
_entity_poly.type
_entity_poly.pdbx_seq_one_letter_code
_entity_poly.pdbx_strand_id
1 'polypeptide(L)'
;GRYPARVGVTDWIRANFQRGGKPAPEQKLPEYVGSSSQELLCPRNPFWMETDEITLAEALKPAGYVSCHVGKWHLGMEDWYPEKQGFDFNIGGCDFGQPPSYFDPYYREKQGYIPTLKPRKEGEYLTDRENDEAVNFIRENRDSSFFLYMAHYAVHTPIQAKNDLIARYKAKKPTNHNNPVYAAMVHSVDEAVGRIMSTLDELNLTNNTVIIFTSDNGGLIGPTNNTPLRAGKGYPYEGGIRVPLIIRWHGVVEPGSVCDESVTSVDYFP
;
A
#
# COMPACT_ATOMS: atom_id res chain seq x y z
N GLY A 1 10.43 -14.42 5.78
CA GLY A 1 9.14 -13.69 5.67
C GLY A 1 7.99 -14.67 5.78
N ARG A 2 6.78 -14.24 6.18
CA ARG A 2 5.66 -15.16 6.46
C ARG A 2 4.54 -15.05 5.43
N TYR A 3 4.10 -16.21 4.94
CA TYR A 3 2.95 -16.28 4.03
C TYR A 3 1.66 -15.95 4.77
N PRO A 4 0.68 -15.26 4.15
CA PRO A 4 -0.57 -14.84 4.82
C PRO A 4 -1.32 -15.99 5.53
N ALA A 5 -1.30 -17.20 4.95
CA ALA A 5 -1.90 -18.38 5.59
C ALA A 5 -1.23 -18.80 6.91
N ARG A 6 0.04 -18.43 7.15
CA ARG A 6 0.74 -18.72 8.42
C ARG A 6 0.40 -17.73 9.53
N VAL A 7 0.07 -16.49 9.16
CA VAL A 7 -0.38 -15.45 10.12
C VAL A 7 -1.91 -15.50 10.33
N GLY A 8 -2.59 -16.45 9.69
CA GLY A 8 -4.05 -16.61 9.74
C GLY A 8 -4.82 -15.65 8.83
N VAL A 9 -4.16 -14.63 8.26
CA VAL A 9 -4.79 -13.65 7.36
C VAL A 9 -4.93 -14.24 5.95
N THR A 10 -5.99 -14.99 5.71
CA THR A 10 -6.20 -15.72 4.43
C THR A 10 -7.02 -14.94 3.40
N ASP A 11 -7.53 -13.76 3.77
CA ASP A 11 -8.28 -12.84 2.91
C ASP A 11 -7.96 -11.39 3.31
N TRP A 12 -8.39 -10.39 2.54
CA TRP A 12 -8.18 -9.00 2.95
C TRP A 12 -8.93 -8.72 4.27
N ILE A 13 -8.25 -8.02 5.19
CA ILE A 13 -8.82 -7.67 6.48
C ILE A 13 -9.90 -6.62 6.25
N ARG A 14 -11.13 -6.87 6.68
CA ARG A 14 -12.18 -5.84 6.58
C ARG A 14 -11.93 -4.76 7.62
N ALA A 15 -11.92 -3.49 7.22
CA ALA A 15 -11.81 -2.35 8.12
C ALA A 15 -13.01 -2.26 9.08
N ASN A 16 -12.88 -1.52 10.18
CA ASN A 16 -13.94 -1.39 11.20
C ASN A 16 -15.27 -0.89 10.60
N PHE A 17 -15.21 0.11 9.72
CA PHE A 17 -16.38 0.67 9.05
C PHE A 17 -17.11 -0.34 8.13
N GLN A 18 -16.43 -1.42 7.70
CA GLN A 18 -17.00 -2.49 6.87
C GLN A 18 -17.61 -3.63 7.71
N ARG A 19 -17.17 -3.76 8.96
CA ARG A 19 -17.61 -4.83 9.88
C ARG A 19 -18.70 -4.38 10.85
N GLY A 20 -18.72 -3.10 11.20
CA GLY A 20 -19.61 -2.54 12.22
C GLY A 20 -19.07 -2.67 13.66
N GLY A 21 -17.76 -2.83 13.85
CA GLY A 21 -17.14 -2.88 15.19
C GLY A 21 -16.04 -3.94 15.38
N LYS A 22 -15.33 -3.85 16.51
CA LYS A 22 -14.54 -4.95 17.09
C LYS A 22 -15.51 -5.93 17.78
N PRO A 23 -15.35 -7.25 17.60
CA PRO A 23 -16.02 -8.24 18.43
C PRO A 23 -15.74 -7.99 19.91
N ALA A 24 -16.74 -8.22 20.76
CA ALA A 24 -16.54 -8.18 22.21
C ALA A 24 -15.56 -9.30 22.64
N PRO A 25 -14.75 -9.12 23.70
CA PRO A 25 -13.81 -10.16 24.17
C PRO A 25 -14.44 -11.53 24.40
N GLU A 26 -15.68 -11.56 24.89
CA GLU A 26 -16.48 -12.75 25.16
C GLU A 26 -17.13 -13.37 23.90
N GLN A 27 -17.10 -12.67 22.76
CA GLN A 27 -17.73 -13.13 21.54
C GLN A 27 -16.91 -14.28 20.93
N LYS A 28 -17.44 -15.50 21.02
CA LYS A 28 -16.93 -16.64 20.25
C LYS A 28 -17.19 -16.39 18.77
N LEU A 29 -16.14 -16.04 18.03
CA LEU A 29 -16.20 -15.96 16.57
C LEU A 29 -16.21 -17.38 15.97
N PRO A 30 -16.97 -17.61 14.90
CA PRO A 30 -17.04 -18.93 14.27
C PRO A 30 -15.68 -19.29 13.67
N GLU A 31 -15.35 -20.57 13.69
CA GLU A 31 -14.12 -21.11 13.10
C GLU A 31 -14.08 -20.94 11.58
N TYR A 32 -15.26 -20.95 10.95
CA TYR A 32 -15.45 -20.71 9.53
C TYR A 32 -16.46 -19.58 9.28
N VAL A 33 -16.22 -18.81 8.24
CA VAL A 33 -17.07 -17.69 7.79
C VAL A 33 -17.58 -17.94 6.38
N GLY A 34 -18.87 -17.71 6.17
CA GLY A 34 -19.51 -17.81 4.87
C GLY A 34 -21.02 -17.63 4.96
N SER A 35 -21.70 -17.62 3.81
CA SER A 35 -23.16 -17.62 3.71
C SER A 35 -23.67 -18.94 3.16
N SER A 36 -24.98 -19.19 3.31
CA SER A 36 -25.66 -20.34 2.72
C SER A 36 -25.61 -20.38 1.18
N SER A 37 -25.12 -19.33 0.53
CA SER A 37 -24.93 -19.24 -0.92
C SER A 37 -23.54 -19.70 -1.38
N GLN A 38 -22.65 -20.10 -0.46
CA GLN A 38 -21.31 -20.59 -0.78
C GLN A 38 -21.26 -22.11 -0.57
N GLU A 39 -20.66 -22.84 -1.52
CA GLU A 39 -20.47 -24.30 -1.40
C GLU A 39 -19.42 -24.67 -0.34
N LEU A 40 -18.48 -23.76 -0.07
CA LEU A 40 -17.42 -23.93 0.92
C LEU A 40 -17.41 -22.73 1.87
N LEU A 41 -17.23 -23.01 3.17
CA LEU A 41 -16.96 -21.98 4.17
C LEU A 41 -15.47 -21.65 4.17
N CYS A 42 -15.14 -20.37 4.32
CA CYS A 42 -13.75 -19.94 4.45
C CYS A 42 -13.28 -20.10 5.91
N PRO A 43 -12.02 -20.47 6.16
CA PRO A 43 -11.44 -20.32 7.49
C PRO A 43 -11.61 -18.90 8.02
N ARG A 44 -11.75 -18.77 9.34
CA ARG A 44 -11.82 -17.46 9.99
C ARG A 44 -10.61 -16.61 9.61
N ASN A 45 -10.89 -15.46 9.00
CA ASN A 45 -9.89 -14.43 8.74
C ASN A 45 -9.80 -13.49 9.98
N PRO A 46 -8.61 -13.32 10.60
CA PRO A 46 -8.39 -12.32 11.63
C PRO A 46 -8.74 -10.90 11.17
N PHE A 47 -8.94 -10.05 12.16
CA PHE A 47 -9.34 -8.65 11.98
C PHE A 47 -8.19 -7.66 12.09
N TRP A 48 -6.98 -8.18 12.33
CA TRP A 48 -5.72 -7.50 12.50
C TRP A 48 -4.58 -8.52 12.31
N MET A 49 -3.35 -8.03 12.16
CA MET A 49 -2.12 -8.81 12.31
C MET A 49 -1.73 -8.80 13.78
N GLU A 50 -1.41 -9.96 14.36
CA GLU A 50 -0.99 -10.05 15.75
C GLU A 50 0.34 -9.29 15.99
N THR A 51 0.50 -8.70 17.17
CA THR A 51 1.67 -7.87 17.53
C THR A 51 2.92 -8.66 17.89
N ASP A 52 2.84 -9.99 17.91
CA ASP A 52 4.00 -10.87 18.06
C ASP A 52 4.62 -11.27 16.70
N GLU A 53 4.00 -10.87 15.59
CA GLU A 53 4.56 -11.00 14.26
C GLU A 53 5.66 -9.97 14.01
N ILE A 54 6.88 -10.43 13.75
CA ILE A 54 8.03 -9.55 13.54
C ILE A 54 7.98 -8.92 12.15
N THR A 55 7.98 -7.59 12.07
CA THR A 55 8.03 -6.84 10.81
C THR A 55 9.45 -6.47 10.39
N LEU A 56 9.60 -5.98 9.14
CA LEU A 56 10.86 -5.40 8.65
C LEU A 56 11.33 -4.22 9.51
N ALA A 57 10.41 -3.38 10.00
CA ALA A 57 10.78 -2.24 10.84
C ALA A 57 11.43 -2.71 12.14
N GLU A 58 10.85 -3.72 12.80
CA GLU A 58 11.40 -4.30 14.02
C GLU A 58 12.73 -5.02 13.79
N ALA A 59 12.85 -5.74 12.67
CA ALA A 59 14.09 -6.44 12.33
C ALA A 59 15.26 -5.48 12.01
N LEU A 60 14.97 -4.32 11.42
CA LEU A 60 15.97 -3.30 11.10
C LEU A 60 16.32 -2.40 12.30
N LYS A 61 15.44 -2.31 13.30
CA LYS A 61 15.62 -1.44 14.47
C LYS A 61 16.92 -1.69 15.26
N PRO A 62 17.33 -2.94 15.56
CA PRO A 62 18.64 -3.22 16.20
C PRO A 62 19.85 -2.77 15.38
N ALA A 63 19.70 -2.63 14.06
CA ALA A 63 20.75 -2.11 13.18
C ALA A 63 20.77 -0.56 13.12
N GLY A 64 19.95 0.12 13.92
CA GLY A 64 19.93 1.58 14.02
C GLY A 64 19.12 2.29 12.93
N TYR A 65 18.25 1.57 12.22
CA TYR A 65 17.37 2.18 11.22
C TYR A 65 16.25 2.99 11.90
N VAL A 66 16.03 4.21 11.40
CA VAL A 66 14.82 4.98 11.69
C VAL A 66 13.76 4.61 10.67
N SER A 67 12.56 4.26 11.14
CA SER A 67 11.52 3.66 10.30
C SER A 67 10.26 4.53 10.21
N CYS A 68 9.72 4.67 9.00
CA CYS A 68 8.52 5.45 8.73
C CYS A 68 7.56 4.67 7.82
N HIS A 69 6.31 4.56 8.25
CA HIS A 69 5.19 4.05 7.44
C HIS A 69 4.39 5.23 6.89
N VAL A 70 4.15 5.25 5.58
CA VAL A 70 3.33 6.28 4.93
C VAL A 70 2.25 5.61 4.08
N GLY A 71 1.00 6.01 4.30
CA GLY A 71 -0.18 5.56 3.55
C GLY A 71 -0.90 4.36 4.18
N LYS A 72 -1.54 3.54 3.35
CA LYS A 72 -2.38 2.40 3.74
C LYS A 72 -1.63 1.41 4.64
N TRP A 73 -2.23 1.09 5.79
CA TRP A 73 -1.76 0.03 6.69
C TRP A 73 -2.63 -1.23 6.56
N HIS A 74 -3.93 -1.13 6.86
CA HIS A 74 -4.93 -2.19 6.65
C HIS A 74 -4.68 -3.50 7.42
N LEU A 75 -3.90 -3.46 8.50
CA LEU A 75 -3.57 -4.62 9.34
C LEU A 75 -4.10 -4.52 10.78
N GLY A 76 -5.10 -3.67 11.02
CA GLY A 76 -5.81 -3.60 12.29
C GLY A 76 -6.15 -2.17 12.72
N MET A 77 -6.92 -2.08 13.81
CA MET A 77 -7.33 -0.81 14.44
C MET A 77 -6.19 -0.21 15.27
N GLU A 78 -6.45 0.85 16.02
CA GLU A 78 -5.44 1.64 16.75
C GLU A 78 -4.46 0.82 17.59
N ASP A 79 -4.93 -0.26 18.24
CA ASP A 79 -4.09 -1.19 19.02
C ASP A 79 -3.04 -1.94 18.16
N TRP A 80 -3.16 -1.90 16.83
CA TRP A 80 -2.33 -2.59 15.83
C TRP A 80 -1.81 -1.67 14.74
N TYR A 81 -1.81 -0.36 14.95
CA TYR A 81 -1.21 0.59 14.01
C TYR A 81 0.30 0.36 13.83
N PRO A 82 0.92 0.90 12.76
CA PRO A 82 2.35 0.72 12.47
C PRO A 82 3.28 0.97 13.68
N GLU A 83 2.98 1.95 14.55
CA GLU A 83 3.81 2.22 15.75
C GLU A 83 3.82 1.06 16.76
N LYS A 84 2.81 0.17 16.71
CA LYS A 84 2.73 -1.04 17.52
C LYS A 84 3.48 -2.22 16.91
N GLN A 85 4.07 -2.01 15.72
CA GLN A 85 4.73 -3.01 14.89
C GLN A 85 6.11 -2.50 14.43
N GLY A 86 6.78 -1.74 15.31
CA GLY A 86 8.18 -1.33 15.15
C GLY A 86 8.45 0.00 14.47
N PHE A 87 7.47 0.55 13.73
CA PHE A 87 7.67 1.83 13.02
C PHE A 87 7.82 2.99 14.01
N ASP A 88 8.79 3.87 13.77
CA ASP A 88 9.01 5.06 14.62
C ASP A 88 8.02 6.17 14.26
N PHE A 89 7.59 6.23 13.00
CA PHE A 89 6.60 7.19 12.50
C PHE A 89 5.50 6.49 11.69
N ASN A 90 4.26 6.96 11.86
CA ASN A 90 3.09 6.53 11.11
C ASN A 90 2.35 7.74 10.54
N ILE A 91 2.20 7.77 9.22
CA ILE A 91 1.58 8.87 8.50
C ILE A 91 0.48 8.30 7.60
N GLY A 92 -0.76 8.45 8.01
CA GLY A 92 -1.93 7.96 7.27
C GLY A 92 -2.20 6.45 7.37
N GLY A 93 -1.35 5.69 8.06
CA GLY A 93 -1.58 4.28 8.36
C GLY A 93 -2.67 4.10 9.41
N CYS A 94 -3.74 3.40 9.02
CA CYS A 94 -4.83 3.00 9.90
C CYS A 94 -5.49 1.70 9.40
N ASP A 95 -6.64 1.34 9.97
CA ASP A 95 -7.36 0.11 9.62
C ASP A 95 -8.00 0.13 8.22
N PHE A 96 -7.88 1.23 7.47
CA PHE A 96 -8.54 1.39 6.19
C PHE A 96 -7.79 0.71 5.04
N GLY A 97 -8.52 -0.09 4.25
CA GLY A 97 -8.01 -0.65 3.00
C GLY A 97 -8.08 0.27 1.79
N GLN A 98 -8.78 1.39 1.96
CA GLN A 98 -9.04 2.40 0.96
C GLN A 98 -9.27 3.75 1.64
N PRO A 99 -8.86 4.88 1.05
CA PRO A 99 -9.08 6.16 1.69
C PRO A 99 -10.56 6.57 1.60
N PRO A 100 -11.07 7.38 2.53
CA PRO A 100 -12.45 7.90 2.45
C PRO A 100 -12.64 8.80 1.21
N SER A 101 -11.62 9.59 0.89
CA SER A 101 -11.52 10.46 -0.28
C SER A 101 -10.04 10.69 -0.59
N TYR A 102 -9.69 10.92 -1.86
CA TYR A 102 -8.34 11.35 -2.26
C TYR A 102 -8.13 12.86 -2.15
N PHE A 103 -9.14 13.62 -1.75
CA PHE A 103 -9.04 15.06 -1.59
C PHE A 103 -9.32 15.46 -0.14
N ASP A 104 -8.46 16.31 0.39
CA ASP A 104 -8.57 16.90 1.72
C ASP A 104 -9.96 17.54 1.89
N PRO A 105 -10.69 17.22 2.98
CA PRO A 105 -10.15 16.70 4.22
C PRO A 105 -10.16 15.17 4.34
N TYR A 106 -10.16 14.43 3.23
CA TYR A 106 -10.08 12.95 3.22
C TYR A 106 -11.22 12.28 4.00
N TYR A 107 -12.44 12.82 3.87
CA TYR A 107 -13.60 12.40 4.64
C TYR A 107 -14.65 11.70 3.77
N ARG A 108 -15.32 10.71 4.36
CA ARG A 108 -16.59 10.16 3.84
C ARG A 108 -17.51 9.77 4.98
N GLU A 109 -18.80 10.02 4.80
CA GLU A 109 -19.83 9.54 5.72
C GLU A 109 -19.68 8.03 6.00
N LYS A 110 -19.85 7.62 7.26
CA LYS A 110 -19.65 6.25 7.79
C LYS A 110 -18.21 5.75 7.87
N GLN A 111 -17.28 6.29 7.07
CA GLN A 111 -15.86 5.92 7.15
C GLN A 111 -15.07 6.90 8.04
N GLY A 112 -15.40 8.19 8.02
CA GLY A 112 -14.69 9.22 8.76
C GLY A 112 -13.49 9.80 8.02
N TYR A 113 -12.58 10.39 8.79
CA TYR A 113 -11.27 10.90 8.36
C TYR A 113 -10.21 9.80 8.50
N ILE A 114 -9.05 9.95 7.86
CA ILE A 114 -7.87 9.14 8.17
C ILE A 114 -7.32 9.61 9.53
N PRO A 115 -7.38 8.81 10.61
CA PRO A 115 -7.08 9.32 11.96
C PRO A 115 -5.63 9.78 12.15
N THR A 116 -4.71 9.16 11.41
CA THR A 116 -3.26 9.37 11.50
C THR A 116 -2.74 10.33 10.42
N LEU A 117 -3.63 11.05 9.75
CA LEU A 117 -3.27 12.09 8.79
C LEU A 117 -4.21 13.29 8.92
N LYS A 118 -3.73 14.33 9.58
CA LYS A 118 -4.50 15.57 9.77
C LYS A 118 -4.69 16.28 8.42
N PRO A 119 -5.89 16.83 8.15
CA PRO A 119 -6.09 17.74 7.03
C PRO A 119 -5.09 18.90 7.07
N ARG A 120 -4.57 19.27 5.90
CA ARG A 120 -3.53 20.29 5.74
C ARG A 120 -4.00 21.44 4.87
N LYS A 121 -4.65 21.14 3.75
CA LYS A 121 -5.09 22.14 2.77
C LYS A 121 -6.29 21.61 2.00
N GLU A 122 -7.40 22.33 2.03
CA GLU A 122 -8.63 21.93 1.35
C GLU A 122 -8.38 21.58 -0.14
N GLY A 123 -8.90 20.43 -0.58
CA GLY A 123 -8.73 19.93 -1.93
C GLY A 123 -7.33 19.41 -2.26
N GLU A 124 -6.41 19.31 -1.29
CA GLU A 124 -5.11 18.70 -1.49
C GLU A 124 -5.23 17.21 -1.81
N TYR A 125 -4.48 16.76 -2.81
CA TYR A 125 -4.52 15.38 -3.27
C TYR A 125 -3.71 14.48 -2.35
N LEU A 126 -4.31 13.38 -1.90
CA LEU A 126 -3.76 12.48 -0.88
C LEU A 126 -2.39 11.91 -1.27
N THR A 127 -2.23 11.50 -2.53
CA THR A 127 -0.93 10.97 -3.00
C THR A 127 0.18 12.02 -2.95
N ASP A 128 -0.14 13.27 -3.25
CA ASP A 128 0.83 14.37 -3.17
C ASP A 128 1.17 14.64 -1.69
N ARG A 129 0.17 14.57 -0.80
CA ARG A 129 0.32 14.72 0.65
C ARG A 129 1.17 13.62 1.27
N GLU A 130 0.91 12.35 0.94
CA GLU A 130 1.71 11.20 1.36
C GLU A 130 3.17 11.38 0.91
N ASN A 131 3.36 11.78 -0.35
CA ASN A 131 4.70 11.93 -0.91
C ASN A 131 5.50 13.08 -0.31
N ASP A 132 4.85 14.19 0.04
CA ASP A 132 5.49 15.28 0.77
C ASP A 132 6.07 14.80 2.11
N GLU A 133 5.31 13.97 2.82
CA GLU A 133 5.74 13.41 4.11
C GLU A 133 6.90 12.42 3.95
N ALA A 134 6.85 11.57 2.92
CA ALA A 134 7.97 10.69 2.57
C ALA A 134 9.26 11.48 2.24
N VAL A 135 9.16 12.54 1.44
CA VAL A 135 10.29 13.40 1.08
C VAL A 135 10.85 14.13 2.31
N ASN A 136 9.98 14.64 3.18
CA ASN A 136 10.39 15.28 4.43
C ASN A 136 11.14 14.30 5.33
N PHE A 137 10.61 13.08 5.52
CA PHE A 137 11.26 12.03 6.29
C PHE A 137 12.66 11.70 5.77
N ILE A 138 12.83 11.54 4.45
CA ILE A 138 14.15 11.30 3.84
C ILE A 138 15.10 12.46 4.12
N ARG A 139 14.64 13.71 3.99
CA ARG A 139 15.47 14.90 4.23
C ARG A 139 15.91 15.02 5.69
N GLU A 140 15.01 14.75 6.63
CA GLU A 140 15.30 14.79 8.06
C GLU A 140 16.25 13.67 8.51
N ASN A 141 16.21 12.52 7.81
CA ASN A 141 17.02 11.35 8.13
C ASN A 141 18.20 11.13 7.17
N ARG A 142 18.61 12.17 6.42
CA ARG A 142 19.69 12.08 5.42
C ARG A 142 21.04 11.59 5.97
N ASP A 143 21.30 11.83 7.25
CA ASP A 143 22.56 11.48 7.92
C ASP A 143 22.40 10.20 8.77
N SER A 144 21.27 9.49 8.66
CA SER A 144 20.94 8.25 9.39
C SER A 144 20.57 7.13 8.42
N SER A 145 20.66 5.87 8.86
CA SER A 145 20.04 4.76 8.13
C SER A 145 18.52 4.84 8.30
N PHE A 146 17.77 4.84 7.20
CA PHE A 146 16.32 4.92 7.25
C PHE A 146 15.63 3.79 6.50
N PHE A 147 14.43 3.43 6.96
CA PHE A 147 13.52 2.51 6.29
C PHE A 147 12.18 3.23 6.07
N LEU A 148 11.90 3.56 4.81
CA LEU A 148 10.62 4.14 4.42
C LEU A 148 9.75 3.05 3.78
N TYR A 149 8.64 2.69 4.43
CA TYR A 149 7.63 1.83 3.85
C TYR A 149 6.49 2.70 3.27
N MET A 150 6.58 2.94 1.97
CA MET A 150 5.69 3.82 1.23
C MET A 150 4.54 3.04 0.58
N ALA A 151 3.44 2.87 1.32
CA ALA A 151 2.27 2.11 0.91
C ALA A 151 1.12 3.05 0.51
N HIS A 152 1.20 3.68 -0.66
CA HIS A 152 0.18 4.65 -1.10
C HIS A 152 -1.24 4.07 -1.01
N TYR A 153 -2.21 4.90 -0.61
CA TYR A 153 -3.61 4.53 -0.83
C TYR A 153 -3.96 4.44 -2.32
N ALA A 154 -3.31 5.29 -3.13
CA ALA A 154 -3.40 5.21 -4.59
C ALA A 154 -2.84 3.88 -5.10
N VAL A 155 -3.48 3.23 -6.07
CA VAL A 155 -4.56 3.70 -6.95
C VAL A 155 -5.92 3.04 -6.63
N HIS A 156 -6.16 2.72 -5.35
CA HIS A 156 -7.38 2.03 -4.92
C HIS A 156 -8.64 2.90 -5.13
N THR A 157 -9.83 2.28 -5.14
CA THR A 157 -11.10 3.03 -5.05
C THR A 157 -11.15 3.89 -3.79
N PRO A 158 -11.87 5.02 -3.77
CA PRO A 158 -12.66 5.61 -4.87
C PRO A 158 -11.78 6.09 -6.03
N ILE A 159 -12.25 5.96 -7.27
CA ILE A 159 -11.49 6.40 -8.43
C ILE A 159 -11.62 7.93 -8.57
N GLN A 160 -10.63 8.65 -8.05
CA GLN A 160 -10.58 10.11 -7.95
C GLN A 160 -9.17 10.59 -8.29
N ALA A 161 -9.03 11.60 -9.15
CA ALA A 161 -7.73 12.11 -9.58
C ALA A 161 -7.79 13.62 -9.86
N LYS A 162 -6.61 14.26 -9.97
CA LYS A 162 -6.47 15.69 -10.30
C LYS A 162 -7.08 16.01 -11.68
N ASN A 163 -7.88 17.07 -11.77
CA ASN A 163 -8.70 17.38 -12.97
C ASN A 163 -7.87 17.64 -14.24
N ASP A 164 -6.74 18.31 -14.10
CA ASP A 164 -5.78 18.59 -15.16
C ASP A 164 -5.18 17.29 -15.73
N LEU A 165 -4.82 16.34 -14.87
CA LEU A 165 -4.36 15.02 -15.30
C LEU A 165 -5.48 14.23 -15.99
N ILE A 166 -6.71 14.28 -15.47
CA ILE A 166 -7.86 13.65 -16.14
C ILE A 166 -8.02 14.23 -17.55
N ALA A 167 -7.96 15.55 -17.72
CA ALA A 167 -8.04 16.20 -19.01
C ALA A 167 -6.91 15.76 -19.96
N ARG A 168 -5.68 15.67 -19.45
CA ARG A 168 -4.51 15.16 -20.19
C ARG A 168 -4.74 13.74 -20.71
N TYR A 169 -5.23 12.83 -19.88
CA TYR A 169 -5.45 11.43 -20.28
C TYR A 169 -6.69 11.25 -21.16
N LYS A 170 -7.72 12.10 -21.04
CA LYS A 170 -8.84 12.15 -22.00
C LYS A 170 -8.38 12.57 -23.40
N ALA A 171 -7.38 13.46 -23.50
CA ALA A 171 -6.86 13.92 -24.78
C ALA A 171 -5.88 12.93 -25.45
N LYS A 172 -5.43 11.89 -24.74
CA LYS A 172 -4.55 10.87 -25.31
C LYS A 172 -5.31 9.96 -26.27
N LYS A 173 -4.57 9.40 -27.24
CA LYS A 173 -5.10 8.33 -28.09
C LYS A 173 -5.56 7.15 -27.22
N PRO A 174 -6.76 6.61 -27.44
CA PRO A 174 -7.23 5.44 -26.72
C PRO A 174 -6.24 4.28 -26.84
N THR A 175 -6.01 3.58 -25.73
CA THR A 175 -5.27 2.31 -25.70
C THR A 175 -6.25 1.19 -25.37
N ASN A 176 -5.74 -0.01 -25.06
CA ASN A 176 -6.52 -1.07 -24.43
C ASN A 176 -7.02 -0.71 -23.00
N HIS A 177 -6.66 0.47 -22.47
CA HIS A 177 -7.15 1.00 -21.21
C HIS A 177 -7.97 2.27 -21.45
N ASN A 178 -9.23 2.29 -21.00
CA ASN A 178 -10.22 3.33 -21.31
C ASN A 178 -10.63 4.21 -20.11
N ASN A 179 -9.96 4.07 -18.96
CA ASN A 179 -10.26 4.86 -17.77
C ASN A 179 -9.22 5.98 -17.56
N PRO A 180 -9.49 7.22 -18.02
CA PRO A 180 -8.55 8.34 -17.89
C PRO A 180 -8.36 8.80 -16.44
N VAL A 181 -9.34 8.56 -15.56
CA VAL A 181 -9.22 8.91 -14.14
C VAL A 181 -8.23 7.98 -13.46
N TYR A 182 -8.34 6.67 -13.70
CA TYR A 182 -7.37 5.70 -13.17
C TYR A 182 -5.95 5.95 -13.72
N ALA A 183 -5.83 6.27 -15.01
CA ALA A 183 -4.55 6.63 -15.61
C ALA A 183 -3.93 7.89 -14.96
N ALA A 184 -4.76 8.87 -14.58
CA ALA A 184 -4.34 10.04 -13.82
C ALA A 184 -3.91 9.70 -12.39
N MET A 185 -4.56 8.73 -11.72
CA MET A 185 -4.11 8.25 -10.40
C MET A 185 -2.73 7.58 -10.49
N VAL A 186 -2.53 6.70 -11.49
CA VAL A 186 -1.23 6.06 -11.75
C VAL A 186 -0.16 7.10 -12.04
N HIS A 187 -0.49 8.15 -12.80
CA HIS A 187 0.42 9.27 -13.04
C HIS A 187 0.86 9.96 -11.75
N SER A 188 -0.05 10.16 -10.78
CA SER A 188 0.34 10.78 -9.50
C SER A 188 1.25 9.89 -8.66
N VAL A 189 1.11 8.56 -8.74
CA VAL A 189 2.08 7.63 -8.12
C VAL A 189 3.44 7.73 -8.82
N ASP A 190 3.46 7.77 -10.15
CA ASP A 190 4.69 7.95 -10.95
C ASP A 190 5.41 9.28 -10.60
N GLU A 191 4.67 10.38 -10.49
CA GLU A 191 5.20 11.68 -10.01
C GLU A 191 5.75 11.59 -8.59
N ALA A 192 5.06 10.87 -7.69
CA ALA A 192 5.51 10.67 -6.31
C ALA A 192 6.84 9.90 -6.25
N VAL A 193 6.93 8.76 -6.95
CA VAL A 193 8.20 8.01 -7.08
C VAL A 193 9.30 8.89 -7.67
N GLY A 194 9.01 9.66 -8.72
CA GLY A 194 9.95 10.59 -9.32
C GLY A 194 10.50 11.61 -8.32
N ARG A 195 9.64 12.19 -7.47
CA ARG A 195 10.04 13.15 -6.43
C ARG A 195 10.90 12.52 -5.33
N ILE A 196 10.62 11.27 -4.94
CA ILE A 196 11.48 10.52 -4.01
C ILE A 196 12.86 10.31 -4.65
N MET A 197 12.90 9.84 -5.90
CA MET A 197 14.15 9.63 -6.64
C MET A 197 14.97 10.93 -6.74
N SER A 198 14.34 12.04 -7.14
CA SER A 198 15.01 13.34 -7.21
C SER A 198 15.52 13.81 -5.85
N THR A 199 14.77 13.57 -4.78
CA THR A 199 15.22 13.91 -3.42
C THR A 199 16.47 13.10 -3.02
N LEU A 200 16.50 11.80 -3.34
CA LEU A 200 17.68 10.97 -3.09
C LEU A 200 18.89 11.45 -3.90
N ASP A 201 18.70 11.88 -5.15
CA ASP A 201 19.76 12.42 -5.99
C ASP A 201 20.30 13.74 -5.42
N GLU A 202 19.41 14.68 -5.07
CA GLU A 202 19.76 15.97 -4.46
C GLU A 202 20.57 15.82 -3.17
N LEU A 203 20.26 14.79 -2.38
CA LEU A 203 20.93 14.51 -1.11
C LEU A 203 22.17 13.60 -1.27
N ASN A 204 22.50 13.19 -2.49
CA ASN A 204 23.55 12.21 -2.79
C ASN A 204 23.38 10.85 -2.08
N LEU A 205 22.13 10.44 -1.83
CA LEU A 205 21.78 9.19 -1.16
C LEU A 205 21.45 8.06 -2.14
N THR A 206 21.26 8.39 -3.41
CA THR A 206 20.84 7.47 -4.47
C THR A 206 21.68 6.19 -4.57
N ASN A 207 23.01 6.26 -4.43
CA ASN A 207 23.87 5.08 -4.52
C ASN A 207 23.96 4.28 -3.22
N ASN A 208 23.44 4.83 -2.12
CA ASN A 208 23.38 4.18 -0.81
C ASN A 208 21.93 3.85 -0.39
N THR A 209 21.02 3.77 -1.35
CA THR A 209 19.60 3.47 -1.11
C THR A 209 19.17 2.30 -1.99
N VAL A 210 18.60 1.27 -1.37
CA VAL A 210 17.92 0.18 -2.07
C VAL A 210 16.45 0.56 -2.23
N ILE A 211 15.93 0.44 -3.44
CA ILE A 211 14.54 0.78 -3.77
C ILE A 211 13.86 -0.46 -4.34
N ILE A 212 12.71 -0.81 -3.76
CA ILE A 212 11.87 -1.90 -4.22
C ILE A 212 10.49 -1.30 -4.52
N PHE A 213 10.07 -1.39 -5.77
CA PHE A 213 8.74 -0.97 -6.20
C PHE A 213 7.94 -2.20 -6.61
N THR A 214 6.74 -2.34 -6.03
CA THR A 214 5.84 -3.47 -6.31
C THR A 214 4.38 -3.10 -6.05
N SER A 215 3.47 -4.08 -6.14
CA SER A 215 2.04 -3.92 -5.86
C SER A 215 1.53 -5.00 -4.92
N ASP A 216 0.44 -4.73 -4.19
CA ASP A 216 -0.17 -5.66 -3.23
C ASP A 216 -0.97 -6.79 -3.90
N ASN A 217 -1.54 -6.52 -5.07
CA ASN A 217 -2.28 -7.48 -5.89
C ASN A 217 -2.37 -7.00 -7.35
N GLY A 218 -2.81 -7.88 -8.25
CA GLY A 218 -3.15 -7.50 -9.63
C GLY A 218 -4.33 -6.52 -9.72
N GLY A 219 -4.53 -5.90 -10.89
CA GLY A 219 -5.53 -4.84 -11.08
C GLY A 219 -6.98 -5.32 -10.98
N LEU A 220 -7.87 -4.48 -10.47
CA LEU A 220 -9.31 -4.78 -10.42
C LEU A 220 -9.92 -4.77 -11.84
N ILE A 221 -10.59 -5.87 -12.22
CA ILE A 221 -11.26 -5.97 -13.53
C ILE A 221 -12.33 -4.89 -13.66
N GLY A 222 -12.31 -4.14 -14.76
CA GLY A 222 -13.23 -3.03 -15.02
C GLY A 222 -12.48 -1.70 -15.08
N PRO A 223 -12.07 -1.11 -13.93
CA PRO A 223 -11.33 0.14 -13.93
C PRO A 223 -9.88 0.00 -14.42
N THR A 224 -9.33 -1.21 -14.46
CA THR A 224 -7.94 -1.52 -14.85
C THR A 224 -7.89 -2.53 -16.00
N ASN A 225 -6.68 -2.81 -16.50
CA ASN A 225 -6.44 -3.84 -17.50
C ASN A 225 -5.19 -4.67 -17.15
N ASN A 226 -5.33 -5.99 -17.02
CA ASN A 226 -4.25 -6.94 -16.73
C ASN A 226 -3.77 -7.72 -17.98
N THR A 227 -4.25 -7.38 -19.18
CA THR A 227 -3.89 -8.06 -20.44
C THR A 227 -2.37 -8.08 -20.62
N PRO A 228 -1.77 -9.22 -21.01
CA PRO A 228 -2.41 -10.46 -21.48
C PRO A 228 -2.75 -11.47 -20.37
N LEU A 229 -2.52 -11.12 -19.10
CA LEU A 229 -2.71 -12.03 -17.98
C LEU A 229 -4.20 -12.27 -17.71
N ARG A 230 -4.52 -13.49 -17.27
CA ARG A 230 -5.91 -13.91 -16.99
C ARG A 230 -6.42 -13.30 -15.70
N ALA A 231 -7.61 -12.70 -15.76
CA ALA A 231 -8.37 -12.14 -14.62
C ALA A 231 -7.69 -10.93 -13.94
N GLY A 232 -7.86 -10.77 -12.62
CA GLY A 232 -7.50 -9.57 -11.86
C GLY A 232 -7.61 -9.76 -10.34
N LYS A 233 -7.61 -8.66 -9.59
CA LYS A 233 -7.78 -8.63 -8.12
C LYS A 233 -8.83 -9.63 -7.63
N GLY A 234 -8.47 -10.42 -6.60
CA GLY A 234 -9.34 -11.42 -5.97
C GLY A 234 -9.37 -12.78 -6.67
N TYR A 235 -8.65 -12.96 -7.78
CA TYR A 235 -8.51 -14.25 -8.46
C TYR A 235 -7.09 -14.82 -8.29
N PRO A 236 -6.93 -16.15 -8.17
CA PRO A 236 -5.62 -16.81 -8.08
C PRO A 236 -4.92 -16.98 -9.45
N TYR A 237 -5.44 -16.35 -10.50
CA TYR A 237 -4.83 -16.38 -11.84
C TYR A 237 -3.73 -15.31 -11.94
N GLU A 238 -2.84 -15.44 -12.92
CA GLU A 238 -1.71 -14.52 -13.16
C GLU A 238 -2.09 -13.03 -13.08
N GLY A 239 -3.23 -12.62 -13.64
CA GLY A 239 -3.64 -11.21 -13.61
C GLY A 239 -4.02 -10.70 -12.22
N GLY A 240 -4.23 -11.58 -11.23
CA GLY A 240 -4.51 -11.26 -9.84
C GLY A 240 -3.31 -11.36 -8.90
N ILE A 241 -2.30 -12.19 -9.23
CA ILE A 241 -1.16 -12.47 -8.35
C ILE A 241 0.20 -12.02 -8.89
N ARG A 242 0.36 -11.91 -10.22
CA ARG A 242 1.61 -11.48 -10.84
C ARG A 242 1.63 -9.96 -10.96
N VAL A 243 2.47 -9.33 -10.16
CA VAL A 243 2.60 -7.87 -10.04
C VAL A 243 3.95 -7.37 -10.55
N PRO A 244 4.09 -6.08 -10.87
CA PRO A 244 5.40 -5.50 -11.13
C PRO A 244 6.34 -5.67 -9.94
N LEU A 245 7.61 -5.94 -10.22
CA LEU A 245 8.71 -5.86 -9.26
C LEU A 245 9.89 -5.17 -9.94
N ILE A 246 10.27 -4.00 -9.43
CA ILE A 246 11.43 -3.26 -9.89
C ILE A 246 12.33 -3.05 -8.68
N ILE A 247 13.58 -3.49 -8.79
CA ILE A 247 14.59 -3.33 -7.73
C ILE A 247 15.71 -2.47 -8.29
N ARG A 248 16.08 -1.43 -7.54
CA ARG A 248 17.25 -0.60 -7.80
C ARG A 248 18.20 -0.72 -6.60
N TRP A 249 19.35 -1.34 -6.83
CA TRP A 249 20.41 -1.48 -5.83
C TRP A 249 21.76 -1.25 -6.49
N HIS A 250 22.33 -0.07 -6.26
CA HIS A 250 23.61 0.32 -6.85
C HIS A 250 24.73 -0.67 -6.45
N GLY A 251 25.53 -1.10 -7.43
CA GLY A 251 26.64 -2.05 -7.22
C GLY A 251 26.21 -3.50 -7.04
N VAL A 252 24.90 -3.81 -6.97
CA VAL A 252 24.38 -5.18 -6.81
C VAL A 252 23.53 -5.60 -8.02
N VAL A 253 22.62 -4.72 -8.49
CA VAL A 253 21.75 -5.00 -9.64
C VAL A 253 22.33 -4.36 -10.90
N GLU A 254 22.49 -5.16 -11.96
CA GLU A 254 22.88 -4.66 -13.29
C GLU A 254 21.76 -3.78 -13.88
N PRO A 255 22.01 -2.51 -14.24
CA PRO A 255 20.97 -1.64 -14.80
C PRO A 255 20.34 -2.19 -16.08
N GLY A 256 19.01 -2.19 -16.14
CA GLY A 256 18.27 -2.64 -17.32
C GLY A 256 18.22 -4.16 -17.52
N SER A 257 18.75 -4.93 -16.56
CA SER A 257 18.61 -6.39 -16.57
C SER A 257 17.18 -6.83 -16.27
N VAL A 258 16.86 -8.05 -16.69
CA VAL A 258 15.59 -8.74 -16.42
C VAL A 258 15.92 -10.05 -15.73
N CYS A 259 15.12 -10.39 -14.72
CA CYS A 259 15.23 -11.59 -13.90
C CYS A 259 13.96 -12.41 -14.12
N ASP A 260 14.13 -13.65 -14.59
CA ASP A 260 13.01 -14.57 -14.88
C ASP A 260 12.74 -15.52 -13.68
N GLU A 261 13.58 -15.46 -12.66
CA GLU A 261 13.39 -16.18 -11.41
C GLU A 261 12.09 -15.75 -10.72
N SER A 262 11.34 -16.74 -10.23
CA SER A 262 10.12 -16.47 -9.49
C SER A 262 10.43 -15.90 -8.11
N VAL A 263 9.85 -14.73 -7.82
CA VAL A 263 9.95 -14.05 -6.53
C VAL A 263 8.55 -13.83 -6.00
N THR A 264 8.41 -13.93 -4.68
CA THR A 264 7.18 -13.64 -3.95
C THR A 264 7.45 -12.59 -2.87
N SER A 265 6.42 -11.86 -2.43
CA SER A 265 6.59 -10.79 -1.42
C SER A 265 7.12 -11.30 -0.08
N VAL A 266 7.01 -12.60 0.21
CA VAL A 266 7.57 -13.19 1.44
C VAL A 266 9.09 -13.30 1.41
N ASP A 267 9.70 -13.18 0.22
CA ASP A 267 11.16 -13.28 0.03
C ASP A 267 11.88 -11.96 0.39
N TYR A 268 11.15 -10.85 0.53
CA TYR A 268 11.74 -9.54 0.89
C TYR A 268 12.27 -9.49 2.32
N PHE A 269 11.73 -10.34 3.19
CA PHE A 269 12.16 -10.49 4.56
C PHE A 269 12.61 -11.95 4.72
N PRO A 270 13.84 -12.26 5.17
CA PRO A 270 14.25 -13.65 5.40
C PRO A 270 13.43 -14.36 6.49
#